data_AF-A0A2M9PCU1-F1
#
_entry.id   AF-A0A2M9PCU1-F1
#
_cell.length_a   1.000
_cell.length_b   1.000
_cell.length_c   1.000
_cell.angle_alpha   90.00
_cell.angle_beta   90.00
_cell.angle_gamma   90.00
#
_symmetry.space_group_name_H-M   'P 1'
#
loop_
_entity.id
_entity.type
_entity.pdbx_description
1 polymer ?
#
loop_
_entity_poly.entity_id
_entity_poly.type
_entity_poly.pdbx_seq_one_letter_code
_entity_poly.pdbx_strand_id
1 'polypeptide(L)'
;MWSGPRNLSTALMRSFEARPDVAEVWDEPFYAAYLAASGEDHPMRAEVLSAQAQDWRVIASACAEAEGPPGTTIYQKQMTHHMLPGFGRDWMDAVTNVFLIRAPERVAASYRAKREAVSLEDIGFVQQAELFDRVADRLGKAPPVIDAEDVRADPQGVLTRLCDAIGLGFEPAMLTWEAGPRDSDGGLGLALVR
;
A
#
# COMPACT_ATOMS: atom_id res chain seq x y z
N MET A 1 -2.93 3.47 -0.74
CA MET A 1 -3.59 2.17 -0.98
C MET A 1 -3.17 1.19 0.10
N TRP A 2 -4.12 0.73 0.92
CA TRP A 2 -3.94 -0.29 1.94
C TRP A 2 -4.18 -1.68 1.38
N SER A 3 -3.31 -2.62 1.72
CA SER A 3 -3.41 -4.01 1.25
C SER A 3 -2.88 -4.97 2.30
N GLY A 4 -3.51 -6.13 2.43
CA GLY A 4 -2.85 -7.32 2.97
C GLY A 4 -1.78 -7.85 1.99
N PRO A 5 -0.90 -8.76 2.44
CA PRO A 5 0.02 -9.45 1.56
C PRO A 5 -0.75 -10.30 0.53
N ARG A 6 -0.16 -10.48 -0.66
CA ARG A 6 -0.69 -11.33 -1.75
C ARG A 6 -2.03 -10.85 -2.37
N ASN A 7 -2.33 -9.56 -2.32
CA ASN A 7 -3.60 -8.99 -2.80
C ASN A 7 -3.53 -8.21 -4.13
N LEU A 8 -2.52 -8.42 -4.99
CA LEU A 8 -2.36 -7.68 -6.27
C LEU A 8 -1.88 -6.22 -6.11
N SER A 9 -1.50 -5.80 -4.89
CA SER A 9 -1.08 -4.42 -4.60
C SER A 9 0.12 -3.94 -5.43
N THR A 10 1.09 -4.81 -5.73
CA THR A 10 2.20 -4.46 -6.64
C THR A 10 1.73 -4.14 -8.05
N ALA A 11 0.76 -4.88 -8.60
CA ALA A 11 0.24 -4.57 -9.93
C ALA A 11 -0.57 -3.26 -9.94
N LEU A 12 -1.32 -2.96 -8.87
CA LEU A 12 -1.95 -1.64 -8.72
C LEU A 12 -0.92 -0.52 -8.55
N MET A 13 0.16 -0.77 -7.82
CA MET A 13 1.28 0.17 -7.74
C MET A 13 1.84 0.47 -9.14
N ARG A 14 2.05 -0.54 -9.99
CA ARG A 14 2.46 -0.34 -11.40
C ARG A 14 1.45 0.43 -12.22
N SER A 15 0.18 0.14 -12.00
CA SER A 15 -0.93 0.82 -12.66
C SER A 15 -0.92 2.31 -12.37
N PHE A 16 -0.73 2.71 -11.10
CA PHE A 16 -0.61 4.12 -10.73
C PHE A 16 0.71 4.74 -11.17
N GLU A 17 1.83 4.01 -11.08
CA GLU A 17 3.14 4.46 -11.58
C GLU A 17 3.12 4.82 -13.06
N ALA A 18 2.28 4.16 -13.86
CA ALA A 18 2.17 4.42 -15.30
C ALA A 18 1.41 5.73 -15.62
N ARG A 19 0.80 6.39 -14.63
CA ARG A 19 0.05 7.62 -14.86
C ARG A 19 0.97 8.84 -15.01
N PRO A 20 0.70 9.77 -15.95
CA PRO A 20 1.50 10.97 -16.12
C PRO A 20 1.38 11.97 -14.97
N ASP A 21 0.29 11.90 -14.19
CA ASP A 21 0.01 12.76 -13.04
C ASP A 21 0.45 12.15 -11.70
N VAL A 22 1.12 10.99 -11.70
CA VAL A 22 1.74 10.42 -10.49
C VAL A 22 3.22 10.79 -10.50
N ALA A 23 3.62 11.66 -9.57
CA ALA A 23 5.00 12.14 -9.46
C ALA A 23 5.91 11.12 -8.79
N GLU A 24 5.39 10.38 -7.81
CA GLU A 24 6.16 9.39 -7.08
C GLU A 24 5.30 8.23 -6.58
N VAL A 25 5.95 7.08 -6.44
CA VAL A 25 5.38 5.85 -5.91
C VAL A 25 6.24 5.36 -4.75
N TRP A 26 5.63 5.24 -3.57
CA TRP A 26 6.29 4.72 -2.37
C TRP A 26 5.85 3.28 -2.14
N ASP A 27 6.81 2.35 -2.25
CA ASP A 27 6.60 0.93 -2.00
C ASP A 27 6.87 0.58 -0.53
N GLU A 28 5.80 0.32 0.22
CA GLU A 28 5.82 -0.14 1.62
C GLU A 28 6.67 0.72 2.56
N PRO A 29 6.37 2.02 2.71
CA PRO A 29 7.25 2.97 3.42
C PRO A 29 7.45 2.65 4.92
N PHE A 30 6.58 1.84 5.52
CA PHE A 30 6.70 1.38 6.91
C PHE A 30 7.44 0.06 7.09
N TYR A 31 7.98 -0.55 6.03
CA TYR A 31 8.52 -1.90 6.10
C TYR A 31 9.76 -2.00 7.00
N ALA A 32 10.71 -1.09 6.88
CA ALA A 32 11.87 -1.07 7.79
C ALA A 32 11.49 -0.80 9.24
N ALA A 33 10.55 0.12 9.50
CA ALA A 33 10.05 0.37 10.86
C ALA A 33 9.38 -0.87 11.46
N TYR A 34 8.60 -1.59 10.66
CA TYR A 34 8.01 -2.87 11.03
C TYR A 34 9.08 -3.92 11.38
N LEU A 35 10.08 -4.13 10.52
CA LEU A 35 11.17 -5.10 10.76
C LEU A 35 12.05 -4.74 11.96
N ALA A 36 12.25 -3.44 12.20
CA ALA A 36 13.00 -2.95 13.35
C ALA A 36 12.23 -3.20 14.67
N ALA A 37 10.92 -2.94 14.68
CA ALA A 37 10.10 -3.06 15.88
C ALA A 37 9.66 -4.50 16.19
N SER A 38 9.32 -5.30 15.18
CA SER A 38 8.89 -6.69 15.35
C SER A 38 10.07 -7.64 15.62
N GLY A 39 11.27 -7.31 15.12
CA GLY A 39 12.42 -8.19 15.16
C GLY A 39 12.33 -9.40 14.22
N GLU A 40 11.36 -9.42 13.29
CA GLU A 40 11.20 -10.53 12.35
C GLU A 40 12.45 -10.73 11.46
N ASP A 41 12.78 -12.01 11.24
CA ASP A 41 13.84 -12.41 10.33
C ASP A 41 13.25 -12.68 8.94
N HIS A 42 13.35 -11.68 8.07
CA HIS A 42 12.88 -11.72 6.69
C HIS A 42 14.05 -11.69 5.72
N PRO A 43 13.98 -12.37 4.56
CA PRO A 43 14.92 -12.16 3.46
C PRO A 43 15.17 -10.68 3.18
N MET A 44 16.43 -10.32 2.94
CA MET A 44 16.86 -8.93 2.68
C MET A 44 16.63 -7.94 3.84
N ARG A 45 16.35 -8.40 5.07
CA ARG A 45 16.14 -7.53 6.25
C ARG A 45 17.22 -6.46 6.40
N ALA A 46 18.49 -6.84 6.31
CA ALA A 46 19.60 -5.89 6.47
C ALA A 46 19.59 -4.79 5.41
N GLU A 47 19.28 -5.15 4.15
CA GLU A 47 19.19 -4.22 3.03
C GLU A 47 18.02 -3.25 3.24
N VAL A 48 16.83 -3.77 3.59
CA VAL A 48 15.63 -2.96 3.88
C VAL A 48 15.88 -1.97 5.02
N LEU A 49 16.46 -2.43 6.14
CA LEU A 49 16.78 -1.57 7.29
C LEU A 49 17.82 -0.50 6.98
N SER A 50 18.72 -0.76 6.02
CA SER A 50 19.72 0.21 5.58
C SER A 50 19.16 1.23 4.58
N ALA A 51 18.11 0.87 3.85
CA ALA A 51 17.56 1.67 2.76
C ALA A 51 16.40 2.58 3.19
N GLN A 52 15.67 2.23 4.26
CA GLN A 52 14.47 2.97 4.69
C GLN A 52 14.58 3.45 6.14
N ALA A 53 13.80 4.48 6.50
CA ALA A 53 13.69 4.94 7.87
C ALA A 53 13.11 3.86 8.79
N GLN A 54 13.61 3.78 10.03
CA GLN A 54 13.18 2.79 11.01
C GLN A 54 12.25 3.37 12.09
N ASP A 55 12.17 4.70 12.21
CA ASP A 55 11.22 5.37 13.10
C ASP A 55 9.90 5.63 12.36
N TRP A 56 8.84 4.95 12.80
CA TRP A 56 7.51 5.09 12.22
C TRP A 56 6.99 6.53 12.28
N ARG A 57 7.44 7.36 13.24
CA ARG A 57 7.00 8.76 13.36
C ARG A 57 7.48 9.61 12.20
N VAL A 58 8.74 9.39 11.78
CA VAL A 58 9.34 10.06 10.63
C VAL A 58 8.58 9.69 9.36
N ILE A 59 8.28 8.39 9.19
CA ILE A 59 7.53 7.89 8.04
C ILE A 59 6.09 8.43 8.03
N ALA A 60 5.42 8.48 9.19
CA ALA A 60 4.07 9.00 9.32
C ALA A 60 3.99 10.49 8.95
N SER A 61 4.95 11.31 9.42
CA SER A 61 5.05 12.71 9.02
C SER A 61 5.23 12.83 7.51
N ALA A 62 6.20 12.09 6.96
CA ALA A 62 6.47 12.10 5.52
C ALA A 62 5.24 11.67 4.71
N CYS A 63 4.50 10.66 5.13
CA CYS A 63 3.29 10.21 4.44
C CYS A 63 2.15 11.24 4.49
N ALA A 64 2.00 11.98 5.59
CA ALA A 64 0.98 13.01 5.75
C ALA A 64 1.31 14.30 4.98
N GLU A 65 2.60 14.64 4.89
CA GLU A 65 3.11 15.89 4.32
C GLU A 65 3.62 15.70 2.88
N ALA A 66 3.44 14.52 2.30
CA ALA A 66 3.89 14.19 0.96
C ALA A 66 3.21 15.10 -0.08
N GLU A 67 3.99 15.99 -0.69
CA GLU A 67 3.53 16.90 -1.75
C GLU A 67 4.44 16.76 -2.98
N GLY A 68 3.81 16.55 -4.15
CA GLY A 68 4.48 16.60 -5.44
C GLY A 68 4.34 17.98 -6.11
N PRO A 69 4.86 18.16 -7.34
CA PRO A 69 4.56 19.34 -8.15
C PRO A 69 3.06 19.64 -8.26
N PRO A 70 2.64 20.90 -8.49
CA PRO A 70 1.23 21.24 -8.60
C PRO A 70 0.47 20.35 -9.61
N GLY A 71 -0.63 19.74 -9.16
CA GLY A 71 -1.46 18.86 -9.98
C GLY A 71 -0.97 17.41 -10.07
N THR A 72 0.03 17.01 -9.29
CA THR A 72 0.48 15.61 -9.25
C THR A 72 0.03 14.90 -7.97
N THR A 73 0.07 13.57 -8.01
CA THR A 73 -0.27 12.66 -6.92
C THR A 73 0.96 11.87 -6.50
N ILE A 74 1.10 11.61 -5.20
CA ILE A 74 2.04 10.62 -4.66
C ILE A 74 1.24 9.37 -4.29
N TYR A 75 1.59 8.23 -4.87
CA TYR A 75 0.94 6.96 -4.57
C TYR A 75 1.71 6.20 -3.49
N GLN A 76 1.05 5.84 -2.39
CA GLN A 76 1.65 5.04 -1.32
C GLN A 76 1.04 3.64 -1.29
N LYS A 77 1.85 2.60 -1.50
CA LYS A 77 1.47 1.21 -1.27
C LYS A 77 1.74 0.86 0.18
N GLN A 78 0.68 0.76 0.98
CA GLN A 78 0.75 0.50 2.42
C GLN A 78 0.31 -0.92 2.73
N MET A 79 1.04 -1.59 3.62
CA MET A 79 0.71 -2.94 4.07
C MET A 79 0.11 -2.90 5.47
N THR A 80 -1.05 -3.51 5.65
CA THR A 80 -1.81 -3.38 6.91
C THR A 80 -1.09 -4.01 8.10
N HIS A 81 -0.40 -5.13 7.89
CA HIS A 81 0.40 -5.81 8.92
C HIS A 81 1.66 -5.02 9.35
N HIS A 82 2.11 -4.00 8.59
CA HIS A 82 3.18 -3.12 9.05
C HIS A 82 2.74 -2.17 10.17
N MET A 83 1.43 -2.01 10.38
CA MET A 83 0.87 -1.11 11.40
C MET A 83 0.77 -1.82 12.76
N LEU A 84 1.91 -1.99 13.41
CA LEU A 84 2.00 -2.62 14.73
C LEU A 84 1.23 -1.83 15.81
N PRO A 85 0.83 -2.48 16.93
CA PRO A 85 0.39 -1.78 18.12
C PRO A 85 1.41 -0.72 18.55
N GLY A 86 0.95 0.50 18.80
CA GLY A 86 1.81 1.64 19.15
C GLY A 86 2.26 2.52 17.97
N PHE A 87 2.08 2.09 16.71
CA PHE A 87 2.28 2.98 15.57
C PHE A 87 1.08 3.92 15.44
N GLY A 88 1.32 5.23 15.39
CA GLY A 88 0.27 6.24 15.27
C GLY A 88 -0.44 6.17 13.92
N ARG A 89 -1.75 6.46 13.91
CA ARG A 89 -2.63 6.35 12.74
C ARG A 89 -3.24 7.68 12.32
N ASP A 90 -2.90 8.78 13.00
CA ASP A 90 -3.48 10.10 12.75
C ASP A 90 -3.05 10.67 11.40
N TRP A 91 -1.88 10.28 10.89
CA TRP A 91 -1.39 10.66 9.56
C TRP A 91 -2.33 10.22 8.42
N MET A 92 -3.10 9.15 8.65
CA MET A 92 -4.09 8.67 7.68
C MET A 92 -5.15 9.73 7.38
N ASP A 93 -5.34 10.69 8.28
CA ASP A 93 -6.39 11.70 8.14
C ASP A 93 -6.04 12.75 7.06
N ALA A 94 -4.74 12.90 6.77
CA ALA A 94 -4.19 13.82 5.76
C ALA A 94 -4.17 13.23 4.34
N VAL A 95 -4.47 11.94 4.16
CA VAL A 95 -4.38 11.26 2.87
C VAL A 95 -5.70 10.61 2.44
N THR A 96 -5.84 10.35 1.13
CA THR A 96 -6.93 9.53 0.61
C THR A 96 -6.63 8.05 0.83
N ASN A 97 -7.46 7.40 1.66
CA ASN A 97 -7.31 5.99 2.00
C ASN A 97 -8.18 5.14 1.06
N VAL A 98 -7.58 4.13 0.44
CA VAL A 98 -8.24 3.14 -0.43
C VAL A 98 -7.85 1.76 0.05
N PHE A 99 -8.79 0.82 0.13
CA PHE A 99 -8.55 -0.52 0.64
C PHE A 99 -8.67 -1.57 -0.47
N LEU A 100 -7.61 -2.34 -0.66
CA LEU A 100 -7.57 -3.48 -1.57
C LEU A 100 -7.84 -4.77 -0.79
N ILE A 101 -8.92 -5.44 -1.15
CA ILE A 101 -9.33 -6.70 -0.53
C ILE A 101 -9.16 -7.87 -1.49
N ARG A 102 -9.12 -9.07 -0.92
CA ARG A 102 -9.16 -10.33 -1.66
C ARG A 102 -9.77 -11.39 -0.77
N ALA A 103 -10.51 -12.31 -1.39
CA ALA A 103 -11.06 -13.49 -0.73
C ALA A 103 -10.00 -14.23 0.14
N PRO A 104 -10.22 -14.36 1.46
CA PRO A 104 -9.26 -14.97 2.39
C PRO A 104 -8.81 -16.38 2.00
N GLU A 105 -9.69 -17.17 1.38
CA GLU A 105 -9.43 -18.55 0.96
C GLU A 105 -8.33 -18.60 -0.10
N ARG A 106 -8.26 -17.59 -0.97
CA ARG A 106 -7.22 -17.46 -2.00
C ARG A 106 -5.90 -16.97 -1.43
N VAL A 107 -5.94 -16.11 -0.42
CA VAL A 107 -4.74 -15.69 0.30
C VAL A 107 -4.14 -16.91 1.00
N ALA A 108 -4.94 -17.66 1.77
CA ALA A 108 -4.54 -18.90 2.42
C ALA A 108 -3.99 -19.96 1.43
N ALA A 109 -4.62 -20.13 0.26
CA ALA A 109 -4.13 -21.04 -0.77
C ALA A 109 -2.75 -20.65 -1.30
N SER A 110 -2.44 -19.34 -1.39
CA SER A 110 -1.12 -18.87 -1.81
C SER A 110 -0.04 -19.06 -0.73
N TYR A 111 -0.43 -19.08 0.54
CA TYR A 111 0.45 -19.32 1.69
C TYR A 111 0.74 -20.82 1.92
N ARG A 112 -0.26 -21.70 1.71
CA ARG A 112 -0.08 -23.17 1.79
C ARG A 112 1.02 -23.70 0.85
N ALA A 113 1.37 -22.95 -0.19
CA ALA A 113 2.44 -23.33 -1.11
C ALA A 113 3.86 -22.98 -0.62
N LYS A 114 4.04 -22.13 0.42
CA LYS A 114 5.37 -21.58 0.78
C LYS A 114 5.71 -21.43 2.27
N ARG A 115 4.80 -21.48 3.25
CA ARG A 115 5.16 -21.52 4.70
C ARG A 115 4.11 -22.27 5.55
N GLU A 116 4.59 -23.08 6.49
CA GLU A 116 3.79 -23.65 7.59
C GLU A 116 3.52 -22.55 8.64
N ALA A 117 2.25 -22.45 9.08
CA ALA A 117 1.72 -21.53 10.10
C ALA A 117 1.81 -20.03 9.77
N VAL A 118 0.79 -19.50 9.08
CA VAL A 118 0.55 -18.05 8.97
C VAL A 118 -0.81 -17.74 9.59
N SER A 119 -0.83 -16.92 10.65
CA SER A 119 -2.03 -16.48 11.37
C SER A 119 -2.80 -15.41 10.58
N LEU A 120 -4.06 -15.13 10.93
CA LEU A 120 -4.82 -14.03 10.31
C LEU A 120 -4.22 -12.65 10.60
N GLU A 121 -3.55 -12.50 11.75
CA GLU A 121 -2.81 -11.30 12.16
C GLU A 121 -1.55 -11.13 11.30
N ASP A 122 -0.87 -12.23 10.97
CA ASP A 122 0.31 -12.24 10.09
C ASP A 122 -0.06 -11.85 8.64
N ILE A 123 -1.35 -12.01 8.27
CA ILE A 123 -1.89 -11.64 6.96
C ILE A 123 -2.54 -10.24 7.02
N GLY A 124 -2.61 -9.61 8.19
CA GLY A 124 -3.05 -8.23 8.32
C GLY A 124 -4.56 -8.00 8.16
N PHE A 125 -5.40 -9.04 8.23
CA PHE A 125 -6.86 -8.90 8.04
C PHE A 125 -7.53 -8.14 9.19
N VAL A 126 -7.12 -8.44 10.44
CA VAL A 126 -7.64 -7.76 11.63
C VAL A 126 -7.27 -6.27 11.56
N GLN A 127 -5.99 -5.99 11.29
CA GLN A 127 -5.48 -4.63 11.14
C GLN A 127 -6.18 -3.92 9.97
N GLN A 128 -6.47 -4.60 8.86
CA GLN A 128 -7.19 -4.00 7.74
C GLN A 128 -8.61 -3.57 8.12
N ALA A 129 -9.33 -4.39 8.88
CA ALA A 129 -10.66 -4.05 9.37
C ALA A 129 -10.61 -2.86 10.34
N GLU A 130 -9.68 -2.85 11.30
CA GLU A 130 -9.49 -1.73 12.24
C GLU A 130 -9.16 -0.41 11.52
N LEU A 131 -8.28 -0.46 10.52
CA LEU A 131 -7.92 0.70 9.71
C LEU A 131 -9.09 1.19 8.86
N PHE A 132 -9.89 0.26 8.31
CA PHE A 132 -11.10 0.58 7.55
C PHE A 132 -12.14 1.27 8.45
N ASP A 133 -12.46 0.68 9.61
CA ASP A 133 -13.44 1.21 10.56
C ASP A 133 -13.03 2.60 11.03
N ARG A 134 -11.76 2.80 11.40
CA ARG A 134 -11.22 4.13 11.74
C ARG A 134 -11.50 5.16 10.66
N VAL A 135 -11.19 4.83 9.40
CA VAL A 135 -11.37 5.75 8.28
C VAL A 135 -12.86 5.97 8.01
N ALA A 136 -13.67 4.93 8.07
CA ALA A 136 -15.11 5.01 7.84
C ALA A 136 -15.80 5.89 8.90
N ASP A 137 -15.44 5.72 10.17
CA ASP A 137 -15.94 6.52 11.29
C ASP A 137 -15.60 8.00 11.10
N ARG A 138 -14.36 8.31 10.73
CA ARG A 138 -13.92 9.69 10.46
C ARG A 138 -14.66 10.31 9.28
N LEU A 139 -14.84 9.56 8.19
CA LEU A 139 -15.50 10.04 6.97
C LEU A 139 -17.03 10.08 7.09
N GLY A 140 -17.61 9.40 8.08
CA GLY A 140 -19.05 9.15 8.19
C GLY A 140 -19.62 8.25 7.08
N LYS A 141 -18.75 7.61 6.30
CA LYS A 141 -19.08 6.68 5.20
C LYS A 141 -17.89 5.78 4.90
N ALA A 142 -18.14 4.64 4.27
CA ALA A 142 -17.08 3.75 3.84
C ALA A 142 -16.09 4.45 2.89
N PRO A 143 -14.76 4.34 3.11
CA PRO A 143 -13.76 4.72 2.11
C PRO A 143 -13.85 3.79 0.88
N PRO A 144 -13.24 4.18 -0.25
CA PRO A 144 -13.17 3.31 -1.43
C PRO A 144 -12.54 1.95 -1.11
N VAL A 145 -13.23 0.88 -1.52
CA VAL A 145 -12.77 -0.51 -1.43
C VAL A 145 -12.81 -1.13 -2.82
N ILE A 146 -11.75 -1.85 -3.19
CA ILE A 146 -11.67 -2.59 -4.45
C ILE A 146 -11.28 -4.04 -4.20
N ASP A 147 -11.91 -4.97 -4.92
CA ASP A 147 -11.55 -6.38 -4.90
C ASP A 147 -10.51 -6.69 -5.98
N ALA A 148 -9.45 -7.39 -5.60
CA ALA A 148 -8.40 -7.82 -6.51
C ALA A 148 -8.91 -8.69 -7.68
N GLU A 149 -9.98 -9.46 -7.50
CA GLU A 149 -10.59 -10.27 -8.56
C GLU A 149 -11.37 -9.40 -9.55
N ASP A 150 -12.11 -8.41 -9.07
CA ASP A 150 -12.80 -7.44 -9.93
C ASP A 150 -11.79 -6.70 -10.81
N VAL A 151 -10.66 -6.27 -10.23
CA VAL A 151 -9.56 -5.63 -10.98
C VAL A 151 -9.00 -6.56 -12.05
N ARG A 152 -8.93 -7.88 -11.81
CA ARG A 152 -8.45 -8.84 -12.82
C ARG A 152 -9.47 -9.10 -13.92
N ALA A 153 -10.75 -9.13 -13.58
CA ALA A 153 -11.84 -9.41 -14.50
C ALA A 153 -12.13 -8.22 -15.43
N ASP A 154 -12.11 -7.00 -14.89
CA ASP A 154 -12.38 -5.75 -15.61
C ASP A 154 -11.48 -4.62 -15.08
N PRO A 155 -10.18 -4.61 -15.43
CA PRO A 155 -9.24 -3.62 -14.92
C PRO A 155 -9.65 -2.20 -15.31
N GLN A 156 -10.10 -1.99 -16.55
CA GLN A 156 -10.50 -0.67 -17.02
C GLN A 156 -11.72 -0.15 -16.24
N GLY A 157 -12.78 -0.94 -16.11
CA GLY A 157 -14.00 -0.50 -15.44
C GLY A 157 -13.79 -0.27 -13.94
N VAL A 158 -13.03 -1.14 -13.27
CA VAL A 158 -12.73 -0.98 -11.84
C VAL A 158 -11.82 0.23 -11.59
N LEU A 159 -10.74 0.39 -12.36
CA LEU A 159 -9.83 1.53 -12.20
C LEU A 159 -10.50 2.85 -12.54
N THR A 160 -11.42 2.87 -13.50
CA THR A 160 -12.24 4.06 -13.79
C THR A 160 -13.06 4.46 -12.58
N ARG A 161 -13.84 3.53 -12.01
CA ARG A 161 -14.64 3.79 -10.80
C ARG A 161 -13.79 4.18 -9.60
N LEU A 162 -12.62 3.57 -9.44
CA LEU A 162 -11.68 3.93 -8.38
C LEU A 162 -11.22 5.38 -8.54
N CYS A 163 -10.73 5.75 -9.73
CA CYS A 163 -10.25 7.10 -10.01
C CYS A 163 -11.35 8.14 -9.72
N ASP A 164 -12.57 7.90 -10.24
CA ASP A 164 -13.72 8.77 -9.99
C ASP A 164 -14.01 8.92 -8.49
N ALA A 165 -13.94 7.82 -7.72
CA ALA A 165 -14.20 7.83 -6.28
C ALA A 165 -13.15 8.61 -5.46
N ILE A 166 -11.92 8.75 -5.98
CA ILE A 166 -10.83 9.49 -5.33
C ILE A 166 -10.54 10.85 -5.99
N GLY A 167 -11.39 11.28 -6.93
CA GLY A 167 -11.27 12.58 -7.59
C GLY A 167 -10.16 12.65 -8.65
N LEU A 168 -9.72 11.52 -9.20
CA LEU A 168 -8.77 11.44 -10.30
C LEU A 168 -9.49 11.07 -11.61
N GLY A 169 -8.93 11.49 -12.75
CA GLY A 169 -9.35 10.99 -14.06
C GLY A 169 -8.76 9.60 -14.33
N PHE A 170 -9.51 8.72 -15.01
CA PHE A 170 -8.94 7.48 -15.53
C PHE A 170 -7.89 7.78 -16.62
N GLU A 171 -6.76 7.09 -16.54
CA GLU A 171 -5.67 7.19 -17.51
C GLU A 171 -5.44 5.84 -18.19
N PRO A 172 -5.55 5.73 -19.53
CA PRO A 172 -5.36 4.45 -20.24
C PRO A 172 -4.00 3.79 -19.98
N ALA A 173 -2.96 4.59 -19.70
CA ALA A 173 -1.62 4.12 -19.35
C ALA A 173 -1.63 3.19 -18.11
N MET A 174 -2.63 3.32 -17.23
CA MET A 174 -2.82 2.46 -16.06
C MET A 174 -2.96 0.96 -16.40
N LEU A 175 -3.32 0.62 -17.64
CA LEU A 175 -3.58 -0.76 -18.07
C LEU A 175 -2.35 -1.46 -18.66
N THR A 176 -1.29 -0.72 -18.96
CA THR A 176 -0.14 -1.24 -19.71
C THR A 176 1.16 -0.68 -19.18
N TRP A 177 2.14 -1.55 -18.94
CA TRP A 177 3.45 -1.14 -18.45
C TRP A 177 4.51 -2.14 -18.91
N GLU A 178 5.74 -1.66 -19.13
CA GLU A 178 6.85 -2.53 -19.53
C GLU A 178 7.20 -3.52 -18.41
N ALA A 179 7.45 -4.77 -18.80
CA ALA A 179 7.90 -5.80 -17.88
C ALA A 179 9.38 -5.60 -17.54
N GLY A 180 9.73 -5.68 -16.26
CA GLY A 180 11.11 -5.55 -15.78
C GLY A 180 11.19 -4.93 -14.39
N PRO A 181 12.37 -4.95 -13.76
CA PRO A 181 12.61 -4.21 -12.53
C PRO A 181 12.50 -2.69 -12.78
N ARG A 182 12.09 -1.95 -11.75
CA ARG A 182 12.03 -0.48 -11.77
C ARG A 182 12.65 0.12 -10.52
N ASP A 183 12.97 1.41 -10.59
CA ASP A 183 13.52 2.17 -9.46
C ASP A 183 12.57 2.18 -8.24
N SER A 184 11.26 2.03 -8.46
CA SER A 184 10.27 1.90 -7.38
C SER A 184 10.24 0.51 -6.72
N ASP A 185 10.86 -0.53 -7.30
CA ASP A 185 10.99 -1.83 -6.65
C ASP A 185 12.04 -1.77 -5.54
N GLY A 186 11.66 -2.11 -4.31
CA GLY A 186 12.61 -2.17 -3.19
C GLY A 186 12.74 -0.89 -2.38
N GLY A 187 11.76 0.02 -2.49
CA GLY A 187 11.59 1.11 -1.51
C GLY A 187 12.61 2.24 -1.62
N LEU A 188 13.21 2.47 -2.79
CA LEU A 188 14.10 3.61 -3.04
C LEU A 188 13.37 4.98 -3.04
N GLY A 189 12.03 4.99 -2.97
CA GLY A 189 11.19 6.20 -2.92
C GLY A 189 11.19 6.95 -1.57
N LEU A 190 12.01 6.54 -0.60
CA LEU A 190 12.27 7.31 0.62
C LEU A 190 13.77 7.55 0.78
N ALA A 191 14.38 8.19 -0.21
CA ALA A 191 15.58 8.98 0.02
C ALA A 191 15.20 10.21 0.85
N LEU A 192 14.82 10.00 2.12
CA LEU A 192 14.70 11.07 3.10
C LEU A 192 16.10 11.69 3.22
N VAL A 193 16.22 12.85 2.59
CA VAL A 193 17.25 13.88 2.68
C VAL A 193 18.35 13.57 3.71
N ARG A 194 19.58 13.36 3.21
CA ARG A 194 20.80 13.53 4.02
C ARG A 194 20.93 14.96 4.53
#